data_AF-A0A6V7UA72-F1
#
_entry.id   AF-A0A6V7UA72-F1
#
_cell.length_a   1.000
_cell.length_b   1.000
_cell.length_c   1.000
_cell.angle_alpha   90.00
_cell.angle_beta   90.00
_cell.angle_gamma   90.00
#
_symmetry.space_group_name_H-M   'P 1'
#
loop_
_entity.id
_entity.type
_entity.pdbx_description
1 polymer ?
#
loop_
_entity_poly.entity_id
_entity_poly.type
_entity_poly.pdbx_seq_one_letter_code
_entity_poly.pdbx_strand_id
1 'polypeptide(L)'
;MVNHFVAEFKRKHKKNLATNPRALRRLRTACELAKRTLSISTQASIEIDSLFDGINFYTNITRVCFEELCADLFRSTMDPVEK
;
A
#
# COMPACT_ATOMS: atom_id res chain seq x y z
N MET A 1 -4.33 1.17 -0.30
CA MET A 1 -2.92 0.77 -0.48
C MET A 1 -2.45 -0.37 0.44
N VAL A 2 -2.48 -0.27 1.77
CA VAL A 2 -1.99 -1.36 2.66
C VAL A 2 -2.68 -2.69 2.38
N ASN A 3 -4.02 -2.69 2.27
CA ASN A 3 -4.81 -3.88 1.95
C ASN A 3 -4.46 -4.48 0.58
N HIS A 4 -4.12 -3.63 -0.39
CA HIS A 4 -3.68 -4.07 -1.72
C HIS A 4 -2.40 -4.90 -1.60
N PHE A 5 -1.40 -4.41 -0.87
CA PHE A 5 -0.15 -5.15 -0.67
C PHE A 5 -0.28 -6.36 0.26
N VAL A 6 -1.21 -6.33 1.24
CA VAL A 6 -1.55 -7.54 2.02
C VAL A 6 -2.12 -8.63 1.12
N ALA A 7 -3.04 -8.27 0.22
CA ALA A 7 -3.62 -9.20 -0.74
C ALA A 7 -2.57 -9.70 -1.76
N GLU A 8 -1.71 -8.81 -2.24
CA GLU A 8 -0.60 -9.16 -3.14
C GLU A 8 0.38 -10.14 -2.47
N PHE A 9 0.78 -9.87 -1.24
CA PHE A 9 1.66 -10.74 -0.47
C PHE A 9 1.03 -12.13 -0.26
N LYS A 10 -0.27 -12.16 0.08
CA LYS A 10 -1.02 -13.41 0.22
C LYS A 10 -1.09 -14.18 -1.09
N ARG A 11 -1.27 -13.51 -2.23
CA ARG A 11 -1.28 -14.13 -3.56
C ARG A 11 0.09 -14.70 -3.93
N LYS A 12 1.18 -13.95 -3.71
CA LYS A 12 2.55 -14.34 -4.09
C LYS A 12 3.12 -15.44 -3.20
N HIS A 13 2.89 -15.37 -1.88
CA HIS A 13 3.56 -16.25 -0.90
C HIS A 13 2.62 -17.21 -0.18
N LYS A 14 1.31 -17.19 -0.48
CA LYS A 14 0.27 -17.99 0.19
C LYS A 14 0.23 -17.81 1.71
N LYS A 15 0.79 -16.72 2.23
CA LYS A 15 0.89 -16.39 3.65
C LYS A 15 0.08 -15.14 3.98
N ASN A 16 -0.63 -15.17 5.10
CA ASN A 16 -1.46 -14.04 5.52
C ASN A 16 -0.68 -13.08 6.42
N LEU A 17 -0.22 -11.96 5.87
CA LEU A 17 0.53 -10.96 6.62
C LEU A 17 -0.30 -10.28 7.72
N ALA A 18 -1.63 -10.27 7.61
CA ALA A 18 -2.52 -9.65 8.59
C ALA A 18 -2.49 -10.34 9.96
N THR A 19 -1.99 -11.58 10.06
CA THR A 19 -1.87 -12.30 11.34
C THR A 19 -0.70 -11.84 12.19
N ASN A 20 0.24 -11.07 11.61
CA ASN A 20 1.41 -10.55 12.33
C ASN A 20 1.34 -9.01 12.42
N PRO A 21 0.94 -8.46 13.59
CA PRO A 21 0.84 -7.01 13.79
C PRO A 21 2.14 -6.24 13.55
N ARG A 22 3.30 -6.86 13.83
CA ARG A 22 4.62 -6.24 13.60
C ARG A 22 4.90 -6.11 12.12
N ALA A 23 4.66 -7.17 11.34
CA ALA A 23 4.78 -7.12 9.88
C ALA A 23 3.84 -6.09 9.26
N LEU A 24 2.57 -6.07 9.72
CA LEU A 24 1.58 -5.11 9.25
C LEU A 24 1.97 -3.66 9.57
N ARG A 25 2.54 -3.39 10.75
CA ARG A 25 3.06 -2.06 11.10
C ARG A 25 4.19 -1.63 10.18
N ARG A 26 5.15 -2.52 9.89
CA ARG A 26 6.25 -2.22 8.96
C ARG A 26 5.74 -1.92 7.56
N LEU A 27 4.78 -2.70 7.07
CA LEU A 27 4.12 -2.47 5.79
C LEU A 27 3.40 -1.11 5.76
N ARG A 28 2.69 -0.74 6.84
CA ARG A 28 2.04 0.59 6.96
C ARG A 28 3.05 1.73 6.88
N THR A 29 4.18 1.63 7.57
CA THR A 29 5.24 2.66 7.51
C THR A 29 5.77 2.81 6.08
N ALA A 30 6.09 1.70 5.41
CA ALA A 30 6.57 1.74 4.02
C ALA A 30 5.51 2.28 3.06
N CYS A 31 4.24 1.92 3.27
CA CYS A 31 3.13 2.48 2.52
C CYS A 31 3.02 4.01 2.72
N GLU A 32 3.14 4.50 3.95
CA GLU A 32 3.09 5.93 4.20
C GLU A 32 4.21 6.69 3.47
N LEU A 33 5.43 6.13 3.46
CA LEU A 33 6.54 6.68 2.70
C LEU A 33 6.24 6.69 1.20
N ALA A 34 5.78 5.56 0.65
CA ALA A 34 5.41 5.47 -0.77
C ALA A 34 4.32 6.47 -1.15
N LYS A 35 3.30 6.66 -0.30
CA LYS A 35 2.23 7.65 -0.50
C LYS A 35 2.80 9.06 -0.64
N ARG A 36 3.73 9.45 0.25
CA ARG A 36 4.41 10.76 0.19
C ARG A 36 5.21 10.92 -1.09
N THR A 37 5.94 9.88 -1.50
CA THR A 37 6.68 9.87 -2.77
C THR A 37 5.73 10.04 -3.95
N LEU A 38 4.60 9.33 -3.97
CA LEU A 38 3.59 9.42 -5.03
C LEU A 38 2.91 10.79 -5.13
N SER A 39 2.91 11.60 -4.06
CA SER A 39 2.43 12.99 -4.13
C SER A 39 3.30 13.88 -5.04
N ILE A 40 4.55 13.49 -5.31
CA ILE A 40 5.50 14.28 -6.12
C ILE A 40 5.94 13.50 -7.37
N SER A 41 6.17 12.21 -7.24
CA SER A 41 6.59 11.29 -8.31
C SER A 41 5.40 10.50 -8.90
N THR A 42 5.57 9.99 -10.12
CA THR A 42 4.60 9.11 -10.79
C THR A 42 4.71 7.65 -10.36
N GLN A 43 5.78 7.27 -9.66
CA GLN A 43 6.02 5.91 -9.16
C GLN A 43 6.80 5.92 -7.83
N ALA A 44 6.62 4.85 -7.05
CA ALA A 44 7.35 4.60 -5.82
C ALA A 44 7.65 3.10 -5.66
N SER A 45 8.83 2.79 -5.13
CA SER A 45 9.23 1.42 -4.75
C SER A 45 9.00 1.19 -3.26
N ILE A 46 8.55 0.00 -2.90
CA ILE A 46 8.39 -0.47 -1.53
C ILE A 46 9.29 -1.69 -1.35
N GLU A 47 10.24 -1.54 -0.44
CA GLU A 47 11.26 -2.54 -0.17
C GLU A 47 11.32 -2.77 1.35
N ILE A 48 11.05 -4.00 1.79
CA ILE A 48 11.07 -4.36 3.20
C ILE A 48 11.72 -5.73 3.36
N ASP A 49 12.90 -5.77 3.95
CA ASP A 49 13.61 -7.01 4.23
C ASP A 49 12.94 -7.80 5.35
N SER A 50 12.86 -9.12 5.20
CA SER A 50 12.28 -10.05 6.19
C SER A 50 10.94 -9.55 6.74
N LEU A 51 10.01 -9.20 5.85
CA LEU A 51 8.72 -8.63 6.19
C LEU A 51 7.87 -9.61 7.01
N PHE A 52 7.82 -10.88 6.57
CA PHE A 52 7.04 -11.93 7.23
C PHE A 52 7.72 -13.30 7.01
N ASP A 53 7.96 -14.06 8.08
CA ASP A 53 8.64 -15.38 8.05
C ASP A 53 9.94 -15.42 7.23
N GLY A 54 10.78 -14.38 7.34
CA GLY A 54 12.04 -14.31 6.59
C GLY A 54 11.89 -13.92 5.12
N ILE A 55 10.66 -13.67 4.63
CA ILE A 55 10.40 -13.30 3.24
C ILE A 55 10.58 -11.80 3.06
N ASN A 56 11.45 -11.41 2.13
CA ASN A 56 11.59 -10.03 1.71
C ASN A 56 10.40 -9.62 0.82
N PHE A 57 9.99 -8.36 0.91
CA PHE A 57 8.92 -7.81 0.09
C PHE A 57 9.45 -6.66 -0.74
N TYR A 58 9.46 -6.87 -2.05
CA TYR A 58 9.82 -5.86 -3.05
C TYR A 58 8.66 -5.71 -4.03
N THR A 59 8.15 -4.50 -4.16
CA THR A 59 7.09 -4.16 -5.10
C THR A 59 7.18 -2.69 -5.50
N ASN A 60 6.53 -2.32 -6.58
CA ASN A 60 6.40 -0.95 -7.03
C ASN A 60 4.93 -0.57 -7.18
N ILE A 61 4.65 0.72 -7.10
CA ILE A 61 3.32 1.26 -7.32
C ILE A 61 3.41 2.56 -8.10
N THR A 62 2.50 2.72 -9.06
CA THR A 62 2.34 3.95 -9.83
C THR A 62 1.30 4.85 -9.19
N ARG A 63 1.38 6.16 -9.45
CA ARG A 63 0.39 7.13 -9.01
C ARG A 63 -1.01 6.77 -9.51
N VAL A 64 -1.11 6.34 -10.78
CA VAL A 64 -2.37 5.89 -11.39
C VAL A 64 -3.00 4.75 -10.58
N CYS A 65 -2.24 3.70 -10.27
CA CYS A 65 -2.75 2.58 -9.47
C CYS A 65 -3.15 3.03 -8.06
N PHE A 66 -2.40 3.94 -7.44
CA PHE A 66 -2.76 4.50 -6.14
C PHE A 66 -4.07 5.31 -6.19
N GLU A 67 -4.26 6.13 -7.21
CA GLU A 67 -5.47 6.93 -7.40
C GLU A 67 -6.70 6.05 -7.64
N GLU A 68 -6.56 4.98 -8.43
CA GLU A 68 -7.61 3.98 -8.61
C GLU A 68 -8.00 3.29 -7.28
N LEU A 69 -7.02 2.96 -6.44
CA LEU A 69 -7.25 2.34 -5.13
C LEU A 69 -7.95 3.27 -4.13
N CYS A 70 -8.00 4.58 -4.39
CA CYS A 70 -8.61 5.60 -3.56
C CYS A 70 -9.72 6.36 -4.28
N ALA A 71 -10.17 5.88 -5.45
CA ALA A 71 -11.10 6.61 -6.31
C ALA A 71 -12.45 6.86 -5.64
N ASP A 72 -12.93 5.90 -4.84
CA ASP A 72 -14.13 6.03 -4.02
C ASP A 72 -14.00 7.13 -2.97
N LEU A 73 -12.87 7.15 -2.25
CA LEU A 73 -12.57 8.18 -1.26
C LEU A 73 -12.46 9.55 -1.90
N PHE A 74 -11.78 9.69 -3.04
CA PHE A 74 -11.66 10.96 -3.74
C PHE A 74 -13.01 11.48 -4.25
N ARG A 75 -13.88 10.61 -4.75
CA ARG A 75 -15.26 11.01 -5.12
C ARG A 75 -16.03 11.56 -3.92
N SER A 76 -15.95 10.90 -2.76
CA SER A 76 -16.62 11.35 -1.53
C SER A 76 -16.14 12.72 -1.02
N THR A 77 -14.98 13.20 -1.48
CA THR A 77 -14.50 14.55 -1.12
C THR A 77 -15.23 15.67 -1.85
N MET A 78 -16.01 15.36 -2.90
CA MET A 78 -16.84 16.34 -3.60
C MET A 78 -18.19 16.57 -2.92
N ASP A 79 -18.71 15.57 -2.19
CA ASP A 79 -19.98 15.65 -1.45
C ASP A 79 -20.15 16.94 -0.57
N PRO A 80 -19.14 17.42 0.18
CA PRO A 80 -19.26 18.66 0.95
C PRO A 80 -19.08 19.94 0.13
N VAL A 81 -18.59 19.87 -1.10
CA VAL A 81 -18.41 21.03 -1.99
C VAL A 81 -19.69 21.33 -2.78
N GLU A 82 -20.48 20.29 -3.06
CA GLU A 82 -21.75 20.39 -3.80
C GLU A 82 -22.94 20.85 -2.93
N LYS A 83 -22.74 21.05 -1.62
CA LYS A 83 -23.73 21.58 -0.66
C LYS A 83 -23.36 22.99 -0.19
#